data_AF-A0ABD3Q5H5-F1
#
_entry.id   AF-A0ABD3Q5H5-F1
#
_cell.length_a   1.000
_cell.length_b   1.000
_cell.length_c   1.000
_cell.angle_alpha   90.00
_cell.angle_beta   90.00
_cell.angle_gamma   90.00
#
_symmetry.space_group_name_H-M   'P 1'
#
loop_
_entity.id
_entity.type
_entity.pdbx_description
1 polymer ?
#
loop_
_entity_poly.entity_id
_entity_poly.type
_entity_poly.pdbx_seq_one_letter_code
_entity_poly.pdbx_strand_id
1 'polypeptide(L)'
;MDEIHVMQKAKIHTIVGDHSGVAYLLFIYYPNPGGDKSHDKAASSLPLLTINNVPIHLLEDWNTGIGGGLWSTGLAMAKYFERHSAAISENLNFLARLKLSHARTTMQPDQTKKECCGISAIELGSGNGFLSVCLLAVMAGLERVPLKTLVITDMADHLHLIRNTFHANSHTCDRMKIVEASSGCESRDGAQGPEFASMNVHYASESNQLCQVEVIVAEHVWGSFEQPEETDLIHEKYDFIFGTDLAYREYLYKPLIASLLKFSHAHTLSLIGVTMNDTHPLFFELLTAAGFQYERLADHLLEGEFQSCGNFGVFAIQKRKSTIK
;
A
#
# COMPACT_ATOMS: atom_id res chain seq x y z
N MET A 1 -3.43 -36.28 12.06
CA MET A 1 -4.23 -36.00 10.85
C MET A 1 -5.58 -35.53 11.35
N ASP A 2 -6.11 -34.48 10.73
CA ASP A 2 -7.25 -33.63 11.16
C ASP A 2 -6.88 -32.42 12.03
N GLU A 3 -6.48 -31.35 11.34
CA GLU A 3 -6.82 -29.95 11.65
C GLU A 3 -6.47 -29.12 10.41
N ILE A 4 -7.49 -28.68 9.66
CA ILE A 4 -7.58 -27.51 8.76
C ILE A 4 -8.89 -27.71 7.97
N HIS A 5 -10.00 -27.25 8.57
CA HIS A 5 -11.27 -27.01 7.88
C HIS A 5 -11.95 -25.81 8.56
N VAL A 6 -11.31 -24.63 8.45
CA VAL A 6 -11.96 -23.34 8.74
C VAL A 6 -11.49 -22.32 7.71
N MET A 7 -11.97 -22.47 6.48
CA MET A 7 -12.09 -21.39 5.49
C MET A 7 -13.22 -21.75 4.52
N GLN A 8 -14.44 -21.83 5.05
CA GLN A 8 -15.67 -21.82 4.25
C GLN A 8 -16.77 -21.12 5.05
N LYS A 9 -16.80 -19.78 4.99
CA LYS A 9 -18.01 -18.98 5.23
C LYS A 9 -17.92 -17.61 4.55
N ALA A 10 -17.82 -17.65 3.23
CA ALA A 10 -18.42 -16.68 2.32
C ALA A 10 -18.71 -17.45 1.02
N LYS A 11 -19.86 -18.13 1.00
CA LYS A 11 -20.33 -18.88 -0.15
C LYS A 11 -20.92 -17.85 -1.13
N ILE A 12 -20.07 -17.35 -2.03
CA ILE A 12 -20.48 -16.44 -3.11
C ILE A 12 -21.33 -17.26 -4.09
N HIS A 13 -22.65 -17.00 -4.07
CA HIS A 13 -23.58 -17.56 -5.04
C HIS A 13 -23.52 -16.74 -6.33
N THR A 14 -23.30 -17.46 -7.44
CA THR A 14 -23.37 -17.00 -8.83
C THR A 14 -24.73 -16.37 -9.14
N ILE A 15 -24.74 -15.20 -9.79
CA ILE A 15 -25.87 -14.71 -10.58
C ILE A 15 -25.34 -14.33 -11.97
N VAL A 16 -25.81 -15.06 -12.97
CA VAL A 16 -25.67 -14.77 -14.39
C VAL A 16 -26.78 -13.78 -14.77
N GLY A 17 -26.44 -12.72 -15.51
CA GLY A 17 -27.40 -11.80 -16.09
C GLY A 17 -26.78 -11.07 -17.28
N ASP A 18 -27.19 -11.48 -18.47
CA ASP A 18 -26.90 -10.87 -19.77
C ASP A 18 -27.68 -9.54 -19.92
N HIS A 19 -27.07 -8.52 -20.53
CA HIS A 19 -27.64 -7.66 -21.57
C HIS A 19 -26.84 -6.36 -21.79
N SER A 20 -26.49 -6.18 -23.07
CA SER A 20 -26.04 -5.00 -23.79
C SER A 20 -26.32 -3.63 -23.16
N GLY A 21 -25.26 -2.83 -23.01
CA GLY A 21 -25.35 -1.39 -22.79
C GLY A 21 -24.07 -0.71 -23.25
N VAL A 22 -24.16 0.09 -24.31
CA VAL A 22 -23.07 0.91 -24.83
C VAL A 22 -22.63 1.88 -23.72
N ALA A 23 -21.39 1.74 -23.25
CA ALA A 23 -20.83 2.59 -22.20
C ALA A 23 -20.39 3.94 -22.77
N TYR A 24 -21.01 5.01 -22.28
CA TYR A 24 -20.48 6.36 -22.43
C TYR A 24 -19.27 6.51 -21.51
N LEU A 25 -18.13 6.87 -22.10
CA LEU A 25 -16.88 7.16 -21.43
C LEU A 25 -17.05 8.45 -20.61
N LEU A 26 -17.42 8.33 -19.33
CA LEU A 26 -17.43 9.45 -18.40
C LEU A 26 -16.02 9.59 -17.81
N PHE A 27 -15.22 10.50 -18.39
CA PHE A 27 -14.13 11.09 -17.64
C PHE A 27 -14.77 11.90 -16.53
N ILE A 28 -14.61 11.49 -15.26
CA ILE A 28 -14.74 12.43 -14.15
C ILE A 28 -13.49 13.31 -14.26
N TYR A 29 -13.60 14.31 -15.11
CA TYR A 29 -12.66 15.41 -15.21
C TYR A 29 -12.84 16.20 -13.92
N TYR A 30 -12.00 15.97 -12.91
CA TYR A 30 -11.73 17.05 -11.97
C TYR A 30 -11.26 18.20 -12.85
N PRO A 31 -11.98 19.33 -12.91
CA PRO A 31 -11.57 20.43 -13.77
C PRO A 31 -10.16 20.81 -13.36
N ASN A 32 -9.22 20.46 -14.24
CA ASN A 32 -7.92 21.09 -14.25
C ASN A 32 -8.23 22.58 -14.35
N PRO A 33 -7.92 23.41 -13.34
CA PRO A 33 -8.12 24.84 -13.44
C PRO A 33 -7.07 25.36 -14.41
N GLY A 34 -7.28 25.08 -15.69
CA GLY A 34 -6.51 25.61 -16.81
C GLY A 34 -6.74 27.10 -16.85
N GLY A 35 -5.87 27.84 -16.16
CA GLY A 35 -6.02 29.27 -16.02
C GLY A 35 -4.94 29.98 -15.22
N ASP A 36 -3.97 29.31 -14.59
CA ASP A 36 -2.68 29.94 -14.24
C ASP A 36 -1.66 28.87 -13.85
N LYS A 37 -0.46 28.90 -14.43
CA LYS A 37 0.62 27.92 -14.13
C LYS A 37 1.40 28.28 -12.85
N SER A 38 0.84 29.12 -11.99
CA SER A 38 1.49 29.64 -10.78
C SER A 38 0.76 29.24 -9.49
N HIS A 39 0.21 28.02 -9.42
CA HIS A 39 -0.50 27.56 -8.23
C HIS A 39 0.21 26.40 -7.55
N ASP A 40 1.18 26.74 -6.69
CA ASP A 40 1.26 26.11 -5.37
C ASP A 40 -0.08 26.39 -4.67
N LYS A 41 -1.11 25.58 -4.96
CA LYS A 41 -2.34 25.61 -4.18
C LYS A 41 -1.96 25.09 -2.80
N ALA A 42 -1.82 26.00 -1.85
CA ALA A 42 -1.71 25.66 -0.44
C ALA A 42 -2.74 24.58 -0.12
N ALA A 43 -2.28 23.48 0.48
CA ALA A 43 -3.09 22.31 0.77
C ALA A 43 -4.46 22.74 1.32
N SER A 44 -5.53 22.20 0.75
CA SER A 44 -6.87 22.39 1.29
C SER A 44 -6.85 22.03 2.77
N SER A 45 -7.25 22.97 3.62
CA SER A 45 -7.39 22.71 5.06
C SER A 45 -8.46 21.67 5.36
N LEU A 46 -9.36 21.39 4.40
CA LEU A 46 -10.36 20.35 4.52
C LEU A 46 -9.77 18.98 4.16
N PRO A 47 -10.02 17.94 4.98
CA PRO A 47 -9.61 16.58 4.65
C PRO A 47 -10.33 16.08 3.39
N LEU A 48 -9.65 15.26 2.60
CA LEU A 48 -10.22 14.63 1.43
C LEU A 48 -11.19 13.51 1.80
N LEU A 49 -10.86 12.72 2.83
CA LEU A 49 -11.69 11.63 3.34
C LEU A 49 -11.42 11.38 4.84
N THR A 50 -12.26 10.58 5.50
CA THR A 50 -12.11 10.28 6.93
C THR A 50 -12.22 8.78 7.18
N ILE A 51 -11.13 8.15 7.65
CA ILE A 51 -11.11 6.71 7.96
C ILE A 51 -11.08 6.55 9.47
N ASN A 52 -12.04 5.83 10.05
CA ASN A 52 -12.12 5.62 11.50
C ASN A 52 -12.09 6.93 12.33
N ASN A 53 -12.75 7.98 11.84
CA ASN A 53 -12.71 9.34 12.41
C ASN A 53 -11.33 10.03 12.35
N VAL A 54 -10.39 9.48 11.60
CA VAL A 54 -9.09 10.10 11.33
C VAL A 54 -9.17 10.85 10.01
N PRO A 55 -9.05 12.20 10.01
CA PRO A 55 -9.09 12.99 8.78
C PRO A 55 -7.85 12.71 7.94
N ILE A 56 -7.98 12.61 6.62
CA ILE A 56 -6.86 12.36 5.70
C ILE A 56 -6.73 13.51 4.72
N HIS A 57 -5.55 14.12 4.67
CA HIS A 57 -5.24 15.24 3.79
C HIS A 57 -4.45 14.75 2.58
N LEU A 58 -4.85 15.17 1.39
CA LEU A 58 -4.13 14.92 0.15
C LEU A 58 -3.19 16.09 -0.13
N LEU A 59 -1.92 15.77 -0.42
CA LEU A 59 -0.99 16.67 -1.06
C LEU A 59 -0.76 16.20 -2.50
N GLU A 60 -0.95 17.11 -3.46
CA GLU A 60 -0.61 16.87 -4.86
C GLU A 60 0.48 17.84 -5.29
N ASP A 61 1.45 17.35 -6.06
CA ASP A 61 2.42 18.17 -6.77
C ASP A 61 2.70 17.58 -8.15
N TRP A 62 2.00 18.11 -9.16
CA TRP A 62 2.16 17.67 -10.55
C TRP A 62 3.53 18.05 -11.15
N ASN A 63 4.34 18.88 -10.49
CA ASN A 63 5.72 19.12 -10.93
C ASN A 63 6.63 17.92 -10.67
N THR A 64 6.29 17.07 -9.69
CA THR A 64 6.93 15.77 -9.44
C THR A 64 6.65 14.75 -10.56
N GLY A 65 5.69 15.04 -11.44
CA GLY A 65 5.33 14.18 -12.57
C GLY A 65 4.03 13.40 -12.31
N ILE A 66 3.86 12.27 -13.00
CA ILE A 66 2.61 11.52 -12.96
C ILE A 66 2.29 10.94 -11.58
N GLY A 67 3.27 10.59 -10.76
CA GLY A 67 3.02 10.15 -9.37
C GLY A 67 2.76 11.31 -8.41
N GLY A 68 2.76 12.54 -8.89
CA GLY A 68 2.45 13.74 -8.12
C GLY A 68 0.98 13.91 -7.74
N GLY A 69 0.06 13.29 -8.47
CA GLY A 69 -1.38 13.42 -8.29
C GLY A 69 -2.06 12.17 -7.74
N LEU A 70 -3.30 12.32 -7.26
CA LEU A 70 -4.16 11.20 -6.90
C LEU A 70 -4.89 10.66 -8.14
N TRP A 71 -4.55 9.43 -8.52
CA TRP A 71 -5.23 8.74 -9.60
C TRP A 71 -6.57 8.14 -9.16
N SER A 72 -7.49 7.97 -10.11
CA SER A 72 -8.84 7.44 -9.85
C SER A 72 -8.84 6.05 -9.20
N THR A 73 -7.89 5.16 -9.54
CA THR A 73 -7.75 3.87 -8.87
C THR A 73 -7.25 4.02 -7.43
N GLY A 74 -6.34 4.97 -7.20
CA GLY A 74 -5.90 5.37 -5.86
C GLY A 74 -7.07 5.82 -4.99
N LEU A 75 -7.92 6.71 -5.52
CA LEU A 75 -9.13 7.16 -4.84
C LEU A 75 -10.12 6.00 -4.60
N ALA A 76 -10.35 5.14 -5.59
CA ALA A 76 -11.23 3.99 -5.46
C ALA A 76 -10.78 3.05 -4.33
N MET A 77 -9.47 2.79 -4.23
CA MET A 77 -8.91 1.95 -3.18
C MET A 77 -8.92 2.63 -1.80
N ALA A 78 -8.69 3.94 -1.74
CA ALA A 78 -8.83 4.70 -0.49
C ALA A 78 -10.29 4.71 0.01
N LYS A 79 -11.27 4.83 -0.89
CA LYS A 79 -12.70 4.69 -0.57
C LYS A 79 -13.07 3.28 -0.12
N TYR A 80 -12.45 2.26 -0.70
CA TYR A 80 -12.56 0.89 -0.20
C TYR A 80 -12.02 0.78 1.24
N PHE A 81 -10.89 1.43 1.56
CA PHE A 81 -10.36 1.47 2.93
C PHE A 81 -11.28 2.20 3.90
N GLU A 82 -11.85 3.34 3.51
CA GLU A 82 -12.82 4.10 4.30
C GLU A 82 -14.06 3.26 4.64
N ARG A 83 -14.66 2.62 3.63
CA ARG A 83 -15.91 1.88 3.77
C ARG A 83 -15.76 0.55 4.51
N HIS A 84 -14.63 -0.12 4.34
CA HIS A 84 -14.40 -1.48 4.85
C HIS A 84 -13.31 -1.54 5.91
N SER A 85 -13.04 -0.41 6.59
CA SER A 85 -11.95 -0.30 7.57
C SER A 85 -12.00 -1.40 8.63
N ALA A 86 -13.18 -1.72 9.17
CA ALA A 86 -13.35 -2.76 10.18
C ALA A 86 -12.97 -4.16 9.65
N ALA A 87 -13.45 -4.54 8.46
CA ALA A 87 -13.14 -5.82 7.85
C ALA A 87 -11.67 -5.94 7.44
N ILE A 88 -11.08 -4.85 6.96
CA ILE A 88 -9.64 -4.80 6.64
C ILE A 88 -8.83 -4.99 7.93
N SER A 89 -9.16 -4.27 9.01
CA SER A 89 -8.49 -4.42 10.30
C SER A 89 -8.61 -5.84 10.86
N GLU A 90 -9.79 -6.47 10.77
CA GLU A 90 -9.98 -7.87 11.18
C GLU A 90 -9.08 -8.82 10.39
N ASN A 91 -9.00 -8.64 9.07
CA ASN A 91 -8.16 -9.46 8.19
C ASN A 91 -6.66 -9.29 8.47
N LEU A 92 -6.20 -8.05 8.72
CA LEU A 92 -4.81 -7.79 9.08
C LEU A 92 -4.46 -8.35 10.47
N ASN A 93 -5.39 -8.29 11.43
CA ASN A 93 -5.26 -8.95 12.73
C ASN A 93 -5.18 -10.48 12.57
N PHE A 94 -5.98 -11.06 11.68
CA PHE A 94 -5.88 -12.48 11.35
C PHE A 94 -4.50 -12.84 10.78
N LEU A 95 -3.97 -12.03 9.86
CA LEU A 95 -2.63 -12.21 9.30
C LEU A 95 -1.53 -12.16 10.38
N ALA A 96 -1.63 -11.20 11.31
CA ALA A 96 -0.72 -11.11 12.46
C ALA A 96 -0.75 -12.38 13.32
N ARG A 97 -1.95 -12.93 13.59
CA ARG A 97 -2.11 -14.18 14.34
C ARG A 97 -1.52 -15.38 13.60
N LEU A 98 -1.67 -15.45 12.28
CA LEU A 98 -1.06 -16.51 11.47
C LEU A 98 0.47 -16.45 11.54
N LYS A 99 1.06 -15.26 11.41
CA LYS A 99 2.51 -15.04 11.55
C LYS A 99 3.02 -15.52 12.90
N LEU A 100 2.32 -15.15 13.98
CA LEU A 100 2.66 -15.57 15.34
C LEU A 100 2.59 -17.09 15.52
N SER A 101 1.54 -17.73 15.00
CA SER A 101 1.40 -19.19 15.04
C SER A 101 2.53 -19.89 14.29
N HIS A 102 2.91 -19.37 13.11
CA HIS A 102 4.01 -19.94 12.33
C HIS A 102 5.35 -19.80 13.06
N ALA A 103 5.65 -18.62 13.61
CA ALA A 103 6.87 -18.38 14.38
C ALA A 103 7.02 -19.33 15.57
N ARG A 104 5.92 -19.64 16.28
CA ARG A 104 5.92 -20.61 17.39
C ARG A 104 6.25 -22.04 16.95
N THR A 105 5.91 -22.42 15.72
CA THR A 105 6.20 -23.76 15.20
C THR A 105 7.64 -23.92 14.68
N THR A 106 8.29 -22.82 14.29
CA THR A 106 9.60 -22.84 13.64
C THR A 106 10.75 -22.38 14.54
N MET A 107 10.48 -21.57 15.57
CA MET A 107 11.53 -21.00 16.43
C MET A 107 11.70 -21.73 17.77
N GLN A 108 12.93 -21.74 18.27
CA GLN A 108 13.26 -22.17 19.64
C GLN A 108 12.51 -21.28 20.66
N PRO A 109 11.99 -21.85 21.77
CA PRO A 109 11.17 -21.12 22.75
C PRO A 109 11.78 -19.81 23.27
N ASP A 110 13.11 -19.73 23.39
CA ASP A 110 13.82 -18.59 23.96
C ASP A 110 13.87 -17.35 23.04
N GLN A 111 13.67 -17.51 21.72
CA GLN A 111 13.67 -16.39 20.75
C GLN A 111 12.26 -15.77 20.56
N THR A 112 11.21 -16.48 20.95
CA THR A 112 9.82 -16.07 20.67
C THR A 112 9.34 -14.84 21.45
N LYS A 113 10.01 -14.46 22.54
CA LYS A 113 9.57 -13.37 23.42
C LYS A 113 9.88 -11.95 22.91
N LYS A 114 10.80 -11.78 21.95
CA LYS A 114 11.32 -10.44 21.60
C LYS A 114 10.97 -9.93 20.19
N GLU A 115 10.59 -10.80 19.25
CA GLU A 115 10.53 -10.42 17.82
C GLU A 115 9.13 -10.37 17.17
N CYS A 116 8.07 -10.84 17.83
CA CYS A 116 6.83 -11.19 17.12
C CYS A 116 5.60 -10.34 17.46
N CYS A 117 5.72 -9.01 17.39
CA CYS A 117 4.57 -8.12 17.61
C CYS A 117 4.23 -7.29 16.38
N GLY A 118 3.93 -7.96 15.25
CA GLY A 118 3.20 -7.32 14.17
C GLY A 118 3.50 -7.80 12.75
N ILE A 119 2.68 -7.32 11.82
CA ILE A 119 2.86 -7.49 10.38
C ILE A 119 3.80 -6.42 9.83
N SER A 120 4.52 -6.75 8.76
CA SER A 120 5.24 -5.79 7.92
C SER A 120 4.45 -5.57 6.62
N ALA A 121 4.38 -4.32 6.19
CA ALA A 121 3.70 -3.90 4.97
C ALA A 121 4.63 -3.11 4.06
N ILE A 122 4.42 -3.22 2.74
CA ILE A 122 5.09 -2.38 1.74
C ILE A 122 4.08 -1.85 0.72
N GLU A 123 4.17 -0.56 0.41
CA GLU A 123 3.53 0.04 -0.75
C GLU A 123 4.52 0.12 -1.92
N LEU A 124 4.10 -0.37 -3.09
CA LEU A 124 4.84 -0.24 -4.35
C LEU A 124 4.24 0.88 -5.18
N GLY A 125 5.06 1.79 -5.71
CA GLY A 125 4.59 2.86 -6.59
C GLY A 125 3.63 3.80 -5.89
N SER A 126 4.03 4.30 -4.73
CA SER A 126 3.19 5.08 -3.83
C SER A 126 2.77 6.45 -4.38
N GLY A 127 3.51 6.97 -5.37
CA GLY A 127 3.36 8.31 -5.91
C GLY A 127 3.54 9.36 -4.81
N ASN A 128 2.42 9.86 -4.30
CA ASN A 128 2.39 10.87 -3.26
C ASN A 128 2.29 10.33 -1.82
N GLY A 129 2.18 9.02 -1.58
CA GLY A 129 2.07 8.47 -0.22
C GLY A 129 0.66 8.36 0.35
N PHE A 130 -0.36 8.81 -0.38
CA PHE A 130 -1.72 8.99 0.16
C PHE A 130 -2.35 7.69 0.64
N LEU A 131 -2.19 6.59 -0.10
CA LEU A 131 -2.81 5.31 0.25
C LEU A 131 -2.14 4.66 1.48
N SER A 132 -0.83 4.85 1.67
CA SER A 132 -0.14 4.47 2.91
C SER A 132 -0.69 5.20 4.14
N VAL A 133 -0.97 6.49 4.04
CA VAL A 133 -1.64 7.24 5.11
C VAL A 133 -3.04 6.68 5.38
N CYS A 134 -3.80 6.35 4.33
CA CYS A 134 -5.11 5.71 4.48
C CYS A 134 -5.01 4.37 5.23
N LEU A 135 -4.00 3.54 4.92
CA LEU A 135 -3.76 2.29 5.62
C LEU A 135 -3.46 2.51 7.11
N LEU A 136 -2.63 3.51 7.46
CA LEU A 136 -2.37 3.84 8.86
C LEU A 136 -3.64 4.26 9.60
N ALA A 137 -4.51 5.03 8.96
CA ALA A 137 -5.79 5.42 9.53
C ALA A 137 -6.76 4.23 9.73
N VAL A 138 -6.73 3.23 8.83
CA VAL A 138 -7.42 1.94 9.07
C VAL A 138 -6.90 1.28 10.35
N MET A 139 -5.58 1.26 10.52
CA MET A 139 -4.91 0.60 11.66
C MET A 139 -5.03 1.36 12.99
N ALA A 140 -5.21 2.68 12.95
CA ALA A 140 -5.42 3.52 14.13
C ALA A 140 -6.79 3.30 14.81
N GLY A 141 -7.70 2.54 14.18
CA GLY A 141 -9.04 2.24 14.67
C GLY A 141 -9.12 1.38 15.95
N LEU A 142 -10.36 1.01 16.33
CA LEU A 142 -10.72 0.45 17.65
C LEU A 142 -10.01 -0.86 18.02
N GLU A 143 -9.69 -1.70 17.04
CA GLU A 143 -8.89 -2.92 17.23
C GLU A 143 -7.54 -2.71 16.56
N ARG A 144 -6.59 -2.12 17.30
CA ARG A 144 -5.25 -1.79 16.80
C ARG A 144 -4.60 -3.01 16.17
N VAL A 145 -4.53 -3.01 14.85
CA VAL A 145 -3.76 -3.98 14.09
C VAL A 145 -2.30 -3.82 14.50
N PRO A 146 -1.59 -4.90 14.88
CA PRO A 146 -0.18 -4.79 15.20
C PRO A 146 0.60 -4.63 13.89
N LEU A 147 0.70 -3.41 13.37
CA LEU A 147 1.65 -3.06 12.32
C LEU A 147 3.00 -2.77 12.97
N LYS A 148 4.04 -3.47 12.55
CA LYS A 148 5.41 -3.25 13.01
C LYS A 148 6.11 -2.23 12.12
N THR A 149 6.04 -2.45 10.81
CA THR A 149 6.79 -1.69 9.81
C THR A 149 5.93 -1.46 8.58
N LEU A 150 5.93 -0.22 8.07
CA LEU A 150 5.37 0.16 6.78
C LEU A 150 6.47 0.79 5.92
N VAL A 151 6.80 0.14 4.81
CA VAL A 151 7.76 0.65 3.83
C VAL A 151 6.99 1.26 2.66
N ILE A 152 7.34 2.47 2.27
CA ILE A 152 6.64 3.24 1.25
C ILE A 152 7.64 3.53 0.16
N THR A 153 7.37 3.02 -1.03
CA THR A 153 8.36 3.01 -2.10
C THR A 153 7.88 3.66 -3.37
N ASP A 154 8.77 4.40 -4.00
CA ASP A 154 8.63 4.94 -5.35
C ASP A 154 10.03 5.29 -5.91
N MET A 155 10.10 5.94 -7.06
CA MET A 155 11.32 6.51 -7.62
C MET A 155 11.85 7.67 -6.76
N ALA A 156 13.15 7.97 -6.84
CA ALA A 156 13.82 8.98 -6.02
C ALA A 156 13.15 10.37 -6.04
N ASP A 157 12.63 10.78 -7.20
CA ASP A 157 11.96 12.05 -7.43
C ASP A 157 10.65 12.20 -6.63
N HIS A 158 10.01 11.10 -6.23
CA HIS A 158 8.74 11.12 -5.49
C HIS A 158 8.92 11.15 -3.97
N LEU A 159 10.10 10.79 -3.45
CA LEU A 159 10.30 10.59 -2.01
C LEU A 159 10.03 11.86 -1.18
N HIS A 160 10.32 13.04 -1.72
CA HIS A 160 10.06 14.30 -1.03
C HIS A 160 8.55 14.57 -0.88
N LEU A 161 7.75 14.25 -1.91
CA LEU A 161 6.30 14.38 -1.88
C LEU A 161 5.67 13.41 -0.88
N ILE A 162 6.14 12.16 -0.85
CA ILE A 162 5.72 11.16 0.14
C ILE A 162 5.96 11.70 1.56
N ARG A 163 7.15 12.23 1.85
CA ARG A 163 7.47 12.83 3.16
C ARG A 163 6.52 13.98 3.51
N ASN A 164 6.25 14.87 2.57
CA ASN A 164 5.36 16.01 2.79
C ASN A 164 3.92 15.57 3.08
N THR A 165 3.42 14.57 2.36
CA THR A 165 2.10 13.97 2.64
C THR A 165 2.04 13.41 4.06
N PHE A 166 3.10 12.75 4.52
CA PHE A 166 3.15 12.23 5.88
C PHE A 166 3.28 13.31 6.95
N HIS A 167 4.03 14.38 6.69
CA HIS A 167 4.07 15.53 7.58
C HIS A 167 2.68 16.16 7.75
N ALA A 168 1.95 16.34 6.64
CA ALA A 168 0.57 16.84 6.63
C ALA A 168 -0.44 15.90 7.31
N ASN A 169 -0.07 14.63 7.50
CA ASN A 169 -0.89 13.60 8.13
C ASN A 169 -0.24 12.98 9.38
N SER A 170 0.61 13.75 10.08
CA SER A 170 1.35 13.27 11.25
C SER A 170 0.45 12.81 12.41
N HIS A 171 -0.80 13.27 12.47
CA HIS A 171 -1.82 12.82 13.42
C HIS A 171 -2.34 11.40 13.17
N THR A 172 -2.05 10.79 12.01
CA THR A 172 -2.48 9.42 11.71
C THR A 172 -1.68 8.35 12.45
N CYS A 173 -0.51 8.72 12.99
CA CYS A 173 0.33 7.82 13.77
C CYS A 173 1.16 8.59 14.81
N ASP A 174 0.73 8.55 16.08
CA ASP A 174 1.35 9.24 17.23
C ASP A 174 2.85 8.96 17.43
N ARG A 175 3.36 7.86 16.88
CA ARG A 175 4.74 7.40 17.05
C ARG A 175 5.42 7.06 15.74
N MET A 176 5.20 7.89 14.72
CA MET A 176 5.88 7.73 13.45
C MET A 176 7.38 8.04 13.59
N LYS A 177 8.23 7.09 13.21
CA LYS A 177 9.65 7.36 12.95
C LYS A 177 9.84 7.25 11.44
N ILE A 178 10.10 8.39 10.78
CA ILE A 178 10.52 8.41 9.37
C ILE A 178 12.00 8.06 9.34
N VAL A 179 12.35 6.93 8.74
CA VAL A 179 13.75 6.57 8.46
C VAL A 179 14.02 6.84 6.99
N GLU A 180 15.03 7.66 6.72
CA GLU A 180 15.53 7.85 5.37
C GLU A 180 16.49 6.71 5.05
N ALA A 181 16.23 6.00 3.95
CA ALA A 181 17.26 5.17 3.34
C ALA A 181 18.38 6.12 2.89
N SER A 182 19.57 6.01 3.50
CA SER A 182 20.72 6.83 3.17
C SER A 182 21.01 6.71 1.68
N SER A 183 20.68 7.73 0.89
CA SER A 183 21.12 7.79 -0.49
C SER A 183 22.62 8.10 -0.46
N GLY A 184 23.47 7.09 -0.66
CA GLY A 184 24.94 7.21 -0.66
C GLY A 184 25.55 8.10 -1.76
N CYS A 185 24.79 9.09 -2.26
CA CYS A 185 25.25 10.09 -3.21
C CYS A 185 25.37 11.46 -2.51
N GLU A 186 26.35 11.61 -1.62
CA GLU A 186 26.85 12.94 -1.27
C GLU A 186 27.70 13.47 -2.44
N SER A 187 27.05 14.04 -3.45
CA SER A 187 27.74 14.95 -4.37
C SER A 187 28.14 16.19 -3.57
N ARG A 188 29.45 16.35 -3.34
CA ARG A 188 30.09 17.45 -2.59
C ARG A 188 30.00 18.82 -3.29
N ASP A 189 28.81 19.25 -3.68
CA ASP A 189 28.59 20.61 -4.17
C ASP A 189 27.82 21.41 -3.11
N GLY A 190 28.52 22.37 -2.50
CA GLY A 190 28.15 23.09 -1.29
C GLY A 190 26.96 24.06 -1.41
N ALA A 191 25.77 23.52 -1.67
CA ALA A 191 24.51 24.20 -1.37
C ALA A 191 23.91 23.57 -0.11
N GLN A 192 23.98 24.28 1.01
CA GLN A 192 23.30 23.91 2.25
C GLN A 192 21.78 23.96 2.03
N GLY A 193 21.18 22.84 1.63
CA GLY A 193 19.75 22.61 1.77
C GLY A 193 19.38 22.50 3.26
N PRO A 194 18.12 22.77 3.63
CA PRO A 194 17.68 22.63 5.02
C PRO A 194 17.87 21.18 5.47
N GLU A 195 18.75 21.01 6.45
CA GLU A 195 19.04 19.75 7.11
C GLU A 195 17.75 19.22 7.76
N PHE A 196 17.13 18.20 7.15
CA PHE A 196 15.93 17.55 7.70
C PHE A 196 16.33 16.73 8.93
N ALA A 197 16.32 17.38 10.10
CA ALA A 197 16.49 16.71 11.36
C ALA A 197 15.45 15.59 11.52
N SER A 198 15.86 14.40 11.98
CA SER A 198 14.93 13.32 12.30
C SER A 198 13.88 13.84 13.29
N MET A 199 12.65 14.06 12.82
CA MET A 199 11.55 14.55 13.64
C MET A 199 11.07 13.42 14.55
N ASN A 200 11.66 13.34 15.75
CA ASN A 200 11.11 12.54 16.83
C ASN A 200 9.96 13.33 17.48
N VAL A 201 8.74 13.18 16.95
CA VAL A 201 7.54 13.74 17.57
C VAL A 201 7.18 12.85 18.76
N HIS A 202 7.63 13.23 19.96
CA HIS A 202 7.31 12.52 21.20
C HIS A 202 6.11 13.15 21.90
N TYR A 203 4.92 12.57 21.72
CA TYR A 203 3.80 12.80 22.63
C TYR A 203 3.95 11.91 23.88
N ALA A 204 4.31 12.52 25.01
CA ALA A 204 4.43 11.82 26.28
C ALA A 204 3.04 11.52 26.85
N SER A 205 2.56 10.28 26.70
CA SER A 205 1.52 9.74 27.57
C SER A 205 1.97 8.40 28.14
N GLU A 206 2.06 8.32 29.46
CA GLU A 206 2.42 7.11 30.21
C GLU A 206 1.20 6.20 30.32
N SER A 207 0.84 5.46 29.27
CA SER A 207 0.01 4.26 29.43
C SER A 207 0.12 3.32 28.22
N ASN A 208 0.42 2.06 28.50
CA ASN A 208 0.61 0.93 27.59
C ASN A 208 1.79 1.07 26.62
N GLN A 209 2.75 0.16 26.73
CA GLN A 209 3.89 -0.02 25.83
C GLN A 209 3.41 -0.49 24.45
N LEU A 210 2.76 0.42 23.74
CA LEU A 210 2.21 0.22 22.42
C LEU A 210 3.36 0.07 21.43
N CYS A 211 3.20 -0.86 20.48
CA CYS A 211 4.18 -1.07 19.43
C CYS A 211 4.26 0.20 18.58
N GLN A 212 5.48 0.75 18.47
CA GLN A 212 5.75 1.90 17.63
C GLN A 212 5.80 1.43 16.18
N VAL A 213 4.95 1.99 15.31
CA VAL A 213 5.00 1.71 13.88
C VAL A 213 6.23 2.43 13.30
N GLU A 214 7.13 1.67 12.70
CA GLU A 214 8.24 2.23 11.93
C GLU A 214 7.78 2.49 10.49
N VAL A 215 7.90 3.74 10.02
CA VAL A 215 7.53 4.09 8.65
C VAL A 215 8.79 4.47 7.88
N ILE A 216 9.08 3.75 6.81
CA ILE A 216 10.30 3.90 6.04
C ILE A 216 9.90 4.42 4.66
N VAL A 217 10.49 5.54 4.25
CA VAL A 217 10.33 6.06 2.89
C VAL A 217 11.61 5.75 2.14
N ALA A 218 11.51 4.97 1.07
CA ALA A 218 12.68 4.47 0.36
C ALA A 218 12.49 4.48 -1.15
N GLU A 219 13.60 4.66 -1.88
CA GLU A 219 13.60 4.47 -3.32
C GLU A 219 13.44 2.99 -3.65
N HIS A 220 12.59 2.67 -4.64
CA HIS A 220 12.54 1.35 -5.24
C HIS A 220 12.16 1.41 -6.71
N VAL A 221 13.12 1.07 -7.58
CA VAL A 221 12.86 0.85 -9.00
C VAL A 221 12.48 -0.61 -9.20
N TRP A 222 11.29 -0.88 -9.74
CA TRP A 222 10.80 -2.25 -9.88
C TRP A 222 11.75 -3.13 -10.68
N GLY A 223 11.89 -4.38 -10.25
CA GLY A 223 12.83 -5.34 -10.84
C GLY A 223 14.32 -5.04 -10.60
N SER A 224 14.67 -3.89 -10.03
CA SER A 224 16.03 -3.56 -9.62
C SER A 224 16.25 -3.97 -8.17
N PHE A 225 17.30 -4.75 -7.91
CA PHE A 225 17.67 -5.21 -6.57
C PHE A 225 19.16 -5.00 -6.27
N GLU A 226 19.87 -4.33 -7.17
CA GLU A 226 21.27 -3.95 -7.02
C GLU A 226 21.34 -2.62 -6.27
N GLN A 227 20.94 -2.64 -4.99
CA GLN A 227 21.18 -1.52 -4.09
C GLN A 227 22.41 -1.83 -3.22
N PRO A 228 23.25 -0.83 -2.91
CA PRO A 228 24.41 -0.99 -2.04
C PRO A 228 23.97 -1.50 -0.65
N GLU A 229 24.87 -2.20 0.03
CA GLU A 229 24.71 -2.98 1.28
C GLU A 229 24.02 -2.25 2.48
N GLU A 230 23.58 -0.99 2.33
CA GLU A 230 23.06 -0.13 3.40
C GLU A 230 21.53 -0.13 3.56
N THR A 231 20.76 -0.81 2.71
CA THR A 231 19.28 -0.89 2.86
C THR A 231 18.76 -2.31 3.07
N ASP A 232 19.27 -2.99 4.10
CA ASP A 232 18.76 -4.30 4.56
C ASP A 232 17.22 -4.33 4.72
N LEU A 233 16.62 -3.17 4.99
CA LEU A 233 15.18 -2.97 5.18
C LEU A 233 14.33 -3.31 3.94
N ILE A 234 14.88 -3.19 2.72
CA ILE A 234 14.17 -3.52 1.46
C ILE A 234 14.38 -5.00 1.10
N HIS A 235 15.28 -5.72 1.79
CA HIS A 235 15.51 -7.14 1.54
C HIS A 235 14.55 -8.05 2.31
N GLU A 236 13.72 -7.48 3.17
CA GLU A 236 12.71 -8.21 3.91
C GLU A 236 11.58 -8.76 3.01
N LYS A 237 10.92 -9.79 3.54
CA LYS A 237 9.64 -10.26 3.02
C LYS A 237 8.53 -9.57 3.81
N TYR A 238 7.45 -9.20 3.14
CA TYR A 238 6.35 -8.47 3.75
C TYR A 238 5.11 -9.34 3.84
N ASP A 239 4.38 -9.21 4.96
CA ASP A 239 3.12 -9.91 5.17
C ASP A 239 2.02 -9.31 4.28
N PHE A 240 2.08 -8.00 4.04
CA PHE A 240 1.13 -7.26 3.21
C PHE A 240 1.84 -6.41 2.16
N ILE A 241 1.39 -6.50 0.90
CA ILE A 241 1.86 -5.63 -0.19
C ILE A 241 0.66 -4.91 -0.77
N PHE A 242 0.77 -3.63 -1.08
CA PHE A 242 -0.30 -2.91 -1.75
C PHE A 242 0.22 -1.84 -2.70
N GLY A 243 -0.66 -1.32 -3.53
CA GLY A 243 -0.37 -0.23 -4.46
C GLY A 243 -1.44 -0.15 -5.55
N THR A 244 -1.50 1.00 -6.21
CA THR A 244 -2.53 1.30 -7.23
C THR A 244 -1.89 1.81 -8.52
N ASP A 245 -2.55 1.56 -9.65
CA ASP A 245 -2.10 1.99 -10.97
C ASP A 245 -0.66 1.57 -11.29
N LEU A 246 -0.28 0.34 -10.90
CA LEU A 246 1.08 -0.17 -11.12
C LEU A 246 1.29 -0.80 -12.50
N ALA A 247 0.22 -1.33 -13.10
CA ALA A 247 0.25 -2.12 -14.33
C ALA A 247 -0.29 -1.34 -15.55
N TYR A 248 0.08 -0.07 -15.67
CA TYR A 248 -0.41 0.84 -16.73
C TYR A 248 0.41 0.79 -18.03
N ARG A 249 1.56 0.10 -18.04
CA ARG A 249 2.40 -0.09 -19.23
C ARG A 249 3.00 -1.50 -19.27
N GLU A 250 2.95 -2.15 -20.43
CA GLU A 250 3.40 -3.55 -20.58
C GLU A 250 4.86 -3.78 -20.16
N TYR A 251 5.75 -2.82 -20.45
CA TYR A 251 7.17 -2.97 -20.09
C TYR A 251 7.39 -2.98 -18.56
N LEU A 252 6.42 -2.52 -17.77
CA LEU A 252 6.47 -2.55 -16.30
C LEU A 252 6.02 -3.89 -15.72
N TYR A 253 5.33 -4.74 -16.49
CA TYR A 253 4.74 -5.98 -15.96
C TYR A 253 5.79 -6.91 -15.36
N LYS A 254 6.85 -7.23 -16.12
CA LYS A 254 7.91 -8.11 -15.64
C LYS A 254 8.69 -7.51 -14.45
N PRO A 255 9.14 -6.24 -14.49
CA PRO A 255 9.74 -5.58 -13.32
C PRO A 255 8.85 -5.62 -12.07
N LEU A 256 7.57 -5.28 -12.19
CA LEU A 256 6.61 -5.29 -11.08
C LEU A 256 6.45 -6.71 -10.51
N ILE A 257 6.26 -7.71 -11.36
CA ILE A 257 6.14 -9.12 -10.95
C ILE A 257 7.41 -9.60 -10.25
N ALA A 258 8.60 -9.19 -10.72
CA ALA A 258 9.86 -9.51 -10.05
C ALA A 258 9.92 -8.92 -8.64
N SER A 259 9.46 -7.67 -8.45
CA SER A 259 9.35 -7.07 -7.12
C SER A 259 8.35 -7.79 -6.23
N LEU A 260 7.16 -8.15 -6.74
CA LEU A 260 6.21 -8.99 -6.00
C LEU A 260 6.83 -10.32 -5.58
N LEU A 261 7.60 -10.99 -6.44
CA LEU A 261 8.32 -12.23 -6.10
C LEU A 261 9.37 -12.01 -5.01
N LYS A 262 10.16 -10.94 -5.13
CA LYS A 262 11.22 -10.57 -4.17
C LYS A 262 10.65 -10.24 -2.80
N PHE A 263 9.53 -9.53 -2.71
CA PHE A 263 8.97 -9.06 -1.45
C PHE A 263 7.97 -10.03 -0.82
N SER A 264 7.44 -10.99 -1.58
CA SER A 264 6.48 -11.97 -1.04
C SER A 264 7.15 -13.22 -0.43
N HIS A 265 6.58 -13.72 0.66
CA HIS A 265 6.72 -15.08 1.18
C HIS A 265 5.42 -15.89 0.94
N ALA A 266 5.34 -17.11 1.48
CA ALA A 266 4.21 -18.03 1.22
C ALA A 266 2.86 -17.59 1.83
N HIS A 267 2.88 -16.61 2.73
CA HIS A 267 1.69 -16.08 3.41
C HIS A 267 1.46 -14.60 3.12
N THR A 268 2.22 -14.00 2.21
CA THR A 268 2.01 -12.62 1.78
C THR A 268 0.67 -12.49 1.08
N LEU A 269 -0.11 -11.50 1.49
CA LEU A 269 -1.27 -11.01 0.75
C LEU A 269 -0.90 -9.72 0.03
N SER A 270 -1.13 -9.64 -1.27
CA SER A 270 -1.02 -8.38 -2.01
C SER A 270 -2.39 -7.87 -2.42
N LEU A 271 -2.62 -6.57 -2.32
CA LEU A 271 -3.84 -5.90 -2.77
C LEU A 271 -3.48 -4.83 -3.80
N ILE A 272 -3.71 -5.12 -5.08
CA ILE A 272 -3.26 -4.27 -6.19
C ILE A 272 -4.47 -3.71 -6.92
N GLY A 273 -4.58 -2.38 -6.96
CA GLY A 273 -5.55 -1.67 -7.79
C GLY A 273 -4.99 -1.42 -9.20
N VAL A 274 -5.78 -1.65 -10.23
CA VAL A 274 -5.43 -1.35 -11.61
C VAL A 274 -6.59 -0.71 -12.38
N THR A 275 -6.23 0.13 -13.35
CA THR A 275 -7.15 0.58 -14.40
C THR A 275 -7.23 -0.48 -15.50
N MET A 276 -8.41 -1.07 -15.70
CA MET A 276 -8.65 -2.15 -16.68
C MET A 276 -8.47 -1.70 -18.14
N ASN A 277 -8.54 -0.40 -18.41
CA ASN A 277 -8.24 0.15 -19.74
C ASN A 277 -6.74 0.15 -20.06
N ASP A 278 -5.88 0.25 -19.05
CA ASP A 278 -4.42 0.32 -19.21
C ASP A 278 -3.73 -1.03 -18.90
N THR A 279 -4.40 -1.91 -18.16
CA THR A 279 -3.88 -3.23 -17.80
C THR A 279 -4.38 -4.30 -18.74
N HIS A 280 -3.48 -4.83 -19.56
CA HIS A 280 -3.77 -5.87 -20.52
C HIS A 280 -3.84 -7.27 -19.87
N PRO A 281 -4.59 -8.22 -20.47
CA PRO A 281 -4.66 -9.61 -19.99
C PRO A 281 -3.28 -10.27 -19.78
N LEU A 282 -2.29 -9.87 -20.59
CA LEU A 282 -0.91 -10.33 -20.48
C LEU A 282 -0.30 -10.15 -19.08
N PHE A 283 -0.66 -9.09 -18.35
CA PHE A 283 -0.20 -8.89 -16.97
C PHE A 283 -0.60 -10.07 -16.06
N PHE A 284 -1.86 -10.52 -16.17
CA PHE A 284 -2.41 -11.60 -15.36
C PHE A 284 -1.90 -12.99 -15.78
N GLU A 285 -1.63 -13.17 -17.07
CA GLU A 285 -0.95 -14.36 -17.59
C GLU A 285 0.47 -14.47 -17.02
N LEU A 286 1.23 -13.37 -17.03
CA LEU A 286 2.57 -13.31 -16.47
C LEU A 286 2.57 -13.51 -14.94
N LEU A 287 1.61 -12.93 -14.21
CA LEU A 287 1.42 -13.19 -12.77
C LEU A 287 1.21 -14.68 -12.50
N THR A 288 0.33 -15.31 -13.28
CA THR A 288 0.04 -16.76 -13.17
C THR A 288 1.29 -17.59 -13.46
N ALA A 289 2.02 -17.27 -14.53
CA ALA A 289 3.25 -17.95 -14.90
C ALA A 289 4.34 -17.82 -13.84
N ALA A 290 4.39 -16.68 -13.13
CA ALA A 290 5.28 -16.45 -11.99
C ALA A 290 4.86 -17.20 -10.70
N GLY A 291 3.77 -17.96 -10.73
CA GLY A 291 3.32 -18.77 -9.59
C GLY A 291 2.39 -18.03 -8.63
N PHE A 292 1.79 -16.91 -9.05
CA PHE A 292 0.72 -16.27 -8.28
C PHE A 292 -0.67 -16.82 -8.63
N GLN A 293 -1.59 -16.68 -7.69
CA GLN A 293 -3.02 -16.75 -7.90
C GLN A 293 -3.60 -15.38 -7.55
N TYR A 294 -4.70 -15.00 -8.19
CA TYR A 294 -5.36 -13.74 -7.94
C TYR A 294 -6.87 -13.89 -7.99
N GLU A 295 -7.55 -13.02 -7.25
CA GLU A 295 -9.01 -12.87 -7.24
C GLU A 295 -9.35 -11.38 -7.35
N ARG A 296 -10.26 -11.04 -8.27
CA ARG A 296 -10.80 -9.69 -8.37
C ARG A 296 -11.86 -9.51 -7.28
N LEU A 297 -11.73 -8.46 -6.46
CA LEU A 297 -12.78 -8.07 -5.53
C LEU A 297 -14.07 -7.76 -6.29
N ALA A 298 -15.20 -8.19 -5.74
CA ALA A 298 -16.49 -7.97 -6.37
C ALA A 298 -16.83 -6.47 -6.45
N ASP A 299 -17.39 -6.04 -7.57
CA ASP A 299 -17.63 -4.61 -7.86
C ASP A 299 -18.48 -3.92 -6.80
N HIS A 300 -19.45 -4.62 -6.18
CA HIS A 300 -20.31 -4.07 -5.12
C HIS A 300 -19.54 -3.70 -3.83
N LEU A 301 -18.27 -4.10 -3.70
CA LEU A 301 -17.39 -3.68 -2.62
C LEU A 301 -16.79 -2.30 -2.85
N LEU A 302 -16.74 -1.78 -4.08
CA LEU A 302 -16.24 -0.44 -4.38
C LEU A 302 -17.35 0.61 -4.17
N GLU A 303 -17.01 1.90 -4.13
CA GLU A 303 -18.02 2.97 -4.03
C GLU A 303 -18.70 3.22 -5.39
N GLY A 304 -19.96 3.70 -5.38
CA GLY A 304 -20.90 3.69 -6.51
C GLY A 304 -20.31 3.99 -7.89
N GLU A 305 -19.55 5.09 -8.03
CA GLU A 305 -18.94 5.51 -9.30
C GLU A 305 -17.88 4.53 -9.84
N PHE A 306 -17.25 3.75 -8.95
CA PHE A 306 -16.27 2.74 -9.28
C PHE A 306 -16.87 1.35 -9.52
N GLN A 307 -18.14 1.10 -9.15
CA GLN A 307 -18.80 -0.20 -9.33
C GLN A 307 -19.20 -0.48 -10.78
N SER A 308 -19.64 0.57 -11.50
CA SER A 308 -20.44 0.39 -12.74
C SER A 308 -19.65 0.64 -14.02
N CYS A 309 -18.44 1.16 -13.93
CA CYS A 309 -17.67 1.57 -15.10
C CYS A 309 -16.84 0.43 -15.70
N GLY A 310 -16.65 -0.70 -15.01
CA GLY A 310 -15.81 -1.82 -15.46
C GLY A 310 -14.33 -1.49 -15.66
N ASN A 311 -13.96 -0.22 -15.47
CA ASN A 311 -12.66 0.35 -15.78
C ASN A 311 -11.65 0.18 -14.63
N PHE A 312 -12.08 -0.28 -13.46
CA PHE A 312 -11.22 -0.46 -12.29
C PHE A 312 -11.35 -1.87 -11.76
N GLY A 313 -10.23 -2.41 -11.29
CA GLY A 313 -10.20 -3.68 -10.60
C GLY A 313 -9.25 -3.63 -9.41
N VAL A 314 -9.71 -4.10 -8.25
CA VAL A 314 -8.86 -4.36 -7.10
C VAL A 314 -8.66 -5.86 -7.00
N PHE A 315 -7.41 -6.30 -7.00
CA PHE A 315 -7.05 -7.71 -7.04
C PHE A 315 -6.33 -8.13 -5.75
N ALA A 316 -6.85 -9.16 -5.10
CA ALA A 316 -6.14 -9.88 -4.05
C ALA A 316 -5.22 -10.90 -4.72
N ILE A 317 -3.91 -10.83 -4.47
CA ILE A 317 -2.88 -11.65 -5.09
C ILE A 317 -2.10 -12.39 -4.00
N GLN A 318 -1.83 -13.69 -4.23
CA GLN A 318 -1.06 -14.53 -3.32
C GLN A 318 -0.16 -15.49 -4.09
N LYS A 319 0.97 -15.91 -3.49
CA LYS A 319 1.78 -17.00 -4.04
C LYS A 319 1.02 -18.32 -3.94
N ARG A 320 1.03 -19.12 -5.01
CA ARG A 320 0.51 -20.49 -4.97
C ARG A 320 1.34 -21.31 -3.99
N LYS A 321 0.67 -22.12 -3.17
CA LYS A 321 1.36 -23.13 -2.36
C LYS A 321 2.07 -24.07 -3.32
N SER A 322 3.38 -24.26 -3.13
CA SER A 322 4.11 -25.28 -3.87
C SER A 322 3.50 -26.63 -3.51
N THR A 323 2.73 -27.21 -4.43
CA THR A 323 2.38 -28.62 -4.36
C THR A 323 3.66 -29.37 -4.65
N ILE A 324 4.43 -29.66 -3.61
CA ILE A 324 5.52 -30.64 -3.70
C ILE A 324 4.83 -31.93 -4.12
N LYS A 325 5.03 -32.31 -5.38
CA LYS A 325 4.58 -33.60 -5.93
C LYS A 325 5.56 -34.68 -5.53
#